data_AF-A0A7Z2PXB1-F1
#
_entry.id   AF-A0A7Z2PXB1-F1
#
_cell.length_a   1.000
_cell.length_b   1.000
_cell.length_c   1.000
_cell.angle_alpha   90.00
_cell.angle_beta   90.00
_cell.angle_gamma   90.00
#
_symmetry.space_group_name_H-M   'P 1'
#
loop_
_entity.id
_entity.type
_entity.pdbx_description
1 polymer ?
#
loop_
_entity_poly.entity_id
_entity_poly.type
_entity_poly.pdbx_seq_one_letter_code
_entity_poly.pdbx_strand_id
1 'polypeptide(L)'
;MFGGVPEIGHGAYAIGISVREGDPNVGKPPRDHLLHKDELGAYIAPYTEDADPFDLARLSGRNHLGGTMFPCQWTPKYSATYLEIEEHFGGFNFGGGNGQLDLATMEFDWACG
;
A
#
# COMPACT_ATOMS: atom_id res chain seq x y z
N MET A 1 8.90 17.47 -23.00
CA MET A 1 9.35 16.49 -24.00
C MET A 1 9.40 15.14 -23.29
N PHE A 2 8.35 14.32 -23.41
CA PHE A 2 8.28 12.97 -22.85
C PHE A 2 8.51 12.00 -24.01
N GLY A 3 9.64 11.31 -24.04
CA GLY A 3 9.99 10.45 -25.17
C GLY A 3 11.43 9.92 -25.20
N GLY A 4 12.23 10.14 -24.15
CA GLY A 4 13.51 9.44 -24.00
C GLY A 4 13.28 8.07 -23.38
N VAL A 5 13.84 7.02 -23.97
CA VAL A 5 14.09 5.77 -23.26
C VAL A 5 15.16 6.08 -22.21
N PRO A 6 14.94 5.80 -20.91
CA PRO A 6 15.95 6.05 -19.89
C PRO A 6 17.26 5.36 -20.27
N GLU A 7 18.39 6.09 -20.19
CA GLU A 7 19.72 5.48 -20.34
C GLU A 7 19.83 4.30 -19.37
N ILE A 8 20.36 3.18 -19.86
CA ILE A 8 20.36 1.87 -19.20
C ILE A 8 20.96 2.02 -17.80
N GLY A 9 20.09 2.08 -16.80
CA GLY A 9 20.45 2.33 -15.40
C GLY A 9 19.36 1.98 -14.38
N HIS A 10 18.11 1.75 -14.81
CA HIS A 10 17.07 1.20 -13.96
C HIS A 10 17.17 -0.32 -14.01
N GLY A 11 18.01 -0.91 -13.16
CA GLY A 11 17.94 -2.34 -12.92
C GLY A 11 16.52 -2.67 -12.48
N ALA A 12 15.76 -3.41 -13.29
CA ALA A 12 14.49 -3.97 -12.86
C ALA A 12 14.82 -4.95 -11.73
N TYR A 13 14.62 -4.52 -10.49
CA TYR A 13 14.80 -5.40 -9.33
C TYR A 13 13.68 -6.42 -9.33
N ALA A 14 14.03 -7.68 -9.03
CA ALA A 14 13.03 -8.73 -8.89
C ALA A 14 12.01 -8.33 -7.82
N ILE A 15 10.73 -8.48 -8.14
CA ILE A 15 9.63 -8.30 -7.19
C ILE A 15 9.70 -9.47 -6.22
N GLY A 16 10.03 -9.17 -4.97
CA GLY A 16 10.03 -10.14 -3.87
C GLY A 16 8.75 -10.05 -3.07
N ILE A 17 8.16 -11.20 -2.76
CA ILE A 17 7.14 -11.31 -1.72
C ILE A 17 7.82 -11.65 -0.40
N SER A 18 7.51 -10.90 0.66
CA SER A 18 7.99 -11.17 2.01
C SER A 18 6.82 -11.25 2.97
N VAL A 19 6.91 -12.15 3.96
CA VAL A 19 5.93 -12.21 5.04
C VAL A 19 5.99 -10.90 5.84
N ARG A 20 4.82 -10.29 6.11
CA ARG A 20 4.69 -9.11 6.98
C ARG A 20 4.60 -9.54 8.45
N GLU A 21 5.71 -10.00 8.99
CA GLU A 21 5.75 -10.50 10.36
C GLU A 21 5.35 -9.42 11.37
N GLY A 22 4.39 -9.76 12.24
CA GLY A 22 3.87 -8.87 13.28
C GLY A 22 2.97 -7.74 12.78
N ASP A 23 2.54 -7.75 11.52
CA ASP A 23 1.54 -6.79 11.02
C ASP A 23 0.14 -7.15 11.56
N PRO A 24 -0.49 -6.30 12.39
CA PRO A 24 -1.78 -6.60 13.00
C PRO A 24 -2.95 -6.53 12.03
N ASN A 25 -2.73 -6.04 10.80
CA ASN A 25 -3.76 -5.89 9.77
C ASN A 25 -3.80 -7.03 8.77
N VAL A 26 -2.97 -8.07 8.93
CA VAL A 26 -3.03 -9.27 8.09
C VAL A 26 -4.42 -9.90 8.17
N GLY A 27 -5.02 -10.14 6.99
CA GLY A 27 -6.37 -10.69 6.87
C GLY A 27 -7.50 -9.70 7.13
N LYS A 28 -7.19 -8.42 7.36
CA LYS A 28 -8.18 -7.36 7.54
C LYS A 28 -8.30 -6.51 6.26
N PRO A 29 -9.51 -6.11 5.86
CA PRO A 29 -9.68 -5.21 4.74
C PRO A 29 -9.15 -3.81 5.09
N PRO A 30 -8.35 -3.17 4.22
CA PRO A 30 -7.80 -1.87 4.50
C PRO A 30 -8.89 -0.80 4.43
N ARG A 31 -8.78 0.24 5.24
CA ARG A 31 -9.72 1.36 5.27
C ARG A 31 -8.98 2.67 5.40
N ASP A 32 -9.35 3.62 4.56
CA ASP A 32 -8.95 5.02 4.70
C ASP A 32 -9.51 5.56 6.03
N HIS A 33 -8.62 6.03 6.90
CA HIS A 33 -8.96 6.56 8.22
C HIS A 33 -9.58 7.96 8.20
N LEU A 34 -9.59 8.63 7.05
CA LEU A 34 -10.25 9.91 6.80
C LEU A 34 -11.60 9.70 6.10
N LEU A 35 -11.61 8.97 4.98
CA LEU A 35 -12.82 8.75 4.17
C LEU A 35 -13.78 7.73 4.78
N HIS A 36 -13.23 6.65 5.39
CA HIS A 36 -13.99 5.53 5.95
C HIS A 36 -13.76 5.36 7.45
N LYS A 37 -13.53 6.49 8.16
CA LYS A 37 -13.19 6.51 9.59
C LYS A 37 -14.13 5.70 10.49
N ASP A 38 -15.43 5.74 10.19
CA ASP A 38 -16.48 5.09 10.99
C ASP A 38 -16.60 3.58 10.66
N GLU A 39 -15.80 3.08 9.70
CA GLU A 39 -15.84 1.72 9.17
C GLU A 39 -14.48 1.00 9.27
N LEU A 40 -13.53 1.53 10.05
CA LEU A 40 -12.23 0.91 10.31
C LEU A 40 -12.38 -0.50 10.93
N GLY A 41 -13.37 -0.68 11.82
CA GLY A 41 -13.58 -1.95 12.51
C GLY A 41 -12.35 -2.35 13.32
N ALA A 42 -11.78 -3.53 13.01
CA ALA A 42 -10.56 -4.02 13.65
C ALA A 42 -9.26 -3.63 12.92
N TYR A 43 -9.36 -2.93 11.78
CA TYR A 43 -8.21 -2.45 11.03
C TYR A 43 -7.58 -1.24 11.75
N ILE A 44 -6.27 -1.25 11.89
CA ILE A 44 -5.49 -0.21 12.57
C ILE A 44 -4.81 0.62 11.49
N ALA A 45 -5.29 1.83 11.24
CA ALA A 45 -4.66 2.70 10.26
C ALA A 45 -3.32 3.25 10.79
N PRO A 46 -2.27 3.35 9.96
CA PRO A 46 -0.92 3.62 10.45
C PRO A 46 -0.65 5.05 10.93
N TYR A 47 -1.59 5.98 10.73
CA TYR A 47 -1.47 7.38 11.13
C TYR A 47 -2.41 7.76 12.28
N THR A 48 -2.88 6.77 13.04
CA THR A 48 -3.72 6.98 14.22
C THR A 48 -2.96 6.61 15.49
N GLU A 49 -3.40 7.13 16.64
CA GLU A 49 -2.81 6.82 17.96
C GLU A 49 -2.86 5.31 18.27
N ASP A 50 -3.85 4.58 17.73
CA ASP A 50 -3.98 3.13 17.88
C ASP A 50 -2.82 2.35 17.23
N ALA A 51 -2.06 2.97 16.31
CA ALA A 51 -0.92 2.36 15.64
C ALA A 51 0.36 2.38 16.47
N ASP A 52 0.48 3.30 17.44
CA ASP A 52 1.71 3.53 18.21
C ASP A 52 2.30 2.25 18.83
N PRO A 53 1.50 1.32 19.41
CA PRO A 53 2.04 0.11 20.02
C PRO A 53 2.62 -0.91 19.04
N PHE A 54 2.32 -0.78 17.74
CA PHE A 54 2.63 -1.81 16.73
C PHE A 54 3.84 -1.45 15.85
N ASP A 55 4.39 -0.24 15.98
CA ASP A 55 5.49 0.27 15.16
C ASP A 55 5.22 0.04 13.67
N LEU A 56 4.02 0.43 13.20
CA LEU A 56 3.60 0.11 11.83
C LEU A 56 4.51 0.77 10.77
N ALA A 57 5.14 1.90 11.09
CA ALA A 57 6.05 2.62 10.20
C ALA A 57 7.18 1.73 9.63
N ARG A 58 7.65 0.73 10.39
CA ARG A 58 8.66 -0.24 9.91
C ARG A 58 8.22 -1.07 8.70
N LEU A 59 6.91 -1.09 8.42
CA LEU A 59 6.29 -1.87 7.36
C LEU A 59 6.07 -1.08 6.05
N SER A 60 6.37 0.23 6.04
CA SER A 60 6.26 1.11 4.87
C SER A 60 7.32 0.79 3.78
N GLY A 61 7.02 1.09 2.51
CA GLY A 61 8.01 1.07 1.42
C GLY A 61 8.30 -0.30 0.82
N ARG A 62 7.48 -1.32 1.12
CA ARG A 62 7.53 -2.64 0.48
C ARG A 62 6.22 -2.91 -0.22
N ASN A 63 6.26 -3.36 -1.46
CA ASN A 63 5.05 -3.92 -2.10
C ASN A 63 4.58 -5.13 -1.29
N HIS A 64 3.27 -5.26 -1.05
CA HIS A 64 2.75 -6.37 -0.26
C HIS A 64 1.34 -6.80 -0.64
N LEU A 65 1.03 -8.05 -0.25
CA LEU A 65 -0.32 -8.60 -0.29
C LEU A 65 -0.96 -8.46 1.10
N GLY A 66 -2.03 -7.69 1.19
CA GLY A 66 -2.79 -7.47 2.41
C GLY A 66 -1.98 -6.77 3.51
N GLY A 67 -2.56 -6.63 4.70
CA GLY A 67 -1.88 -6.01 5.84
C GLY A 67 -2.08 -4.51 5.93
N THR A 68 -1.14 -3.83 6.59
CA THR A 68 -1.17 -2.38 6.81
C THR A 68 -0.80 -1.64 5.54
N MET A 69 -1.68 -0.72 5.11
CA MET A 69 -1.55 0.11 3.92
C MET A 69 -0.90 1.48 4.21
N PHE A 70 -0.04 2.02 3.33
CA PHE A 70 0.72 3.27 3.57
C PHE A 70 0.78 4.21 2.35
N PRO A 71 0.94 5.52 2.58
CA PRO A 71 -0.19 6.42 2.75
C PRO A 71 -1.24 6.33 1.64
N CYS A 72 -2.49 6.46 2.04
CA CYS A 72 -3.61 6.06 1.22
C CYS A 72 -4.85 6.92 1.51
N GLN A 73 -4.92 8.08 0.85
CA GLN A 73 -6.13 8.90 0.78
C GLN A 73 -7.00 8.43 -0.38
N TRP A 74 -8.31 8.45 -0.20
CA TRP A 74 -9.31 8.03 -1.19
C TRP A 74 -9.33 6.54 -1.53
N THR A 75 -8.75 5.68 -0.70
CA THR A 75 -8.79 4.23 -0.96
C THR A 75 -10.23 3.70 -0.97
N PRO A 76 -10.65 2.99 -2.02
CA PRO A 76 -11.93 2.28 -2.06
C PRO A 76 -12.03 1.21 -0.97
N LYS A 77 -13.22 0.64 -0.79
CA LYS A 77 -13.46 -0.39 0.22
C LYS A 77 -12.98 -1.77 -0.24
N TYR A 78 -11.66 -1.96 -0.27
CA TYR A 78 -11.05 -3.21 -0.69
C TYR A 78 -11.21 -4.34 0.31
N SER A 79 -11.05 -5.56 -0.21
CA SER A 79 -10.94 -6.79 0.56
C SER A 79 -9.59 -6.89 1.29
N ALA A 80 -9.45 -7.92 2.15
CA ALA A 80 -8.17 -8.22 2.80
C ALA A 80 -7.09 -8.73 1.82
N THR A 81 -7.47 -9.08 0.59
CA THR A 81 -6.58 -9.62 -0.44
C THR A 81 -6.29 -8.55 -1.49
N TYR A 82 -5.65 -7.46 -1.09
CA TYR A 82 -5.22 -6.40 -1.99
C TYR A 82 -3.70 -6.42 -2.16
N LEU A 83 -3.21 -6.01 -3.33
CA LEU A 83 -1.80 -5.72 -3.57
C LEU A 83 -1.59 -4.22 -3.43
N GLU A 84 -0.64 -3.84 -2.59
CA GLU A 84 -0.10 -2.48 -2.56
C GLU A 84 1.20 -2.41 -3.35
N ILE A 85 1.24 -1.44 -4.24
CA ILE A 85 2.32 -1.15 -5.17
C ILE A 85 2.86 0.22 -4.79
N GLU A 86 3.97 0.20 -4.06
CA GLU A 86 4.68 1.40 -3.62
C GLU A 86 5.28 2.15 -4.81
N GLU A 87 5.53 3.45 -4.62
CA GLU A 87 6.01 4.35 -5.66
C GLU A 87 7.25 3.81 -6.40
N HIS A 88 8.15 3.12 -5.70
CA HIS A 88 9.40 2.56 -6.23
C HIS A 88 9.26 1.19 -6.92
N PHE A 89 8.04 0.76 -7.25
CA PHE A 89 7.80 -0.52 -7.91
C PHE A 89 8.63 -0.68 -9.18
N GLY A 90 9.52 -1.68 -9.20
CA GLY A 90 10.39 -1.96 -10.35
C GLY A 90 11.39 -0.85 -10.69
N GLY A 91 11.65 0.10 -9.78
CA GLY A 91 12.53 1.25 -10.02
C GLY A 91 11.88 2.39 -10.82
N PHE A 92 10.56 2.32 -11.04
CA PHE A 92 9.75 3.43 -11.51
C PHE A 92 9.40 4.36 -10.35
N ASN A 93 9.01 5.59 -10.65
CA ASN A 93 8.46 6.54 -9.69
C ASN A 93 7.17 7.06 -10.32
N PHE A 94 6.08 7.02 -9.58
CA PHE A 94 4.75 7.35 -10.07
C PHE A 94 4.25 8.73 -9.58
N GLY A 95 5.14 9.57 -9.04
CA GLY A 95 4.84 10.96 -8.67
C GLY A 95 4.18 11.12 -7.30
N GLY A 96 4.39 10.15 -6.40
CA GLY A 96 3.85 10.10 -5.04
C GLY A 96 2.59 9.25 -4.90
N GLY A 97 2.54 8.46 -3.83
CA GLY A 97 1.41 7.58 -3.52
C GLY A 97 1.60 6.13 -3.97
N ASN A 98 0.54 5.34 -3.80
CA ASN A 98 0.56 3.90 -3.93
C ASN A 98 -0.55 3.41 -4.86
N GLY A 99 -0.17 2.53 -5.79
CA GLY A 99 -1.11 1.79 -6.61
C GLY A 99 -1.69 0.64 -5.80
N GLN A 100 -2.99 0.43 -5.88
CA GLN A 100 -3.69 -0.57 -5.09
C GLN A 100 -4.56 -1.42 -6.01
N LEU A 101 -4.47 -2.74 -5.87
CA LEU A 101 -5.26 -3.70 -6.63
C LEU A 101 -5.94 -4.66 -5.67
N ASP A 102 -7.27 -4.62 -5.58
CA ASP A 102 -8.02 -5.66 -4.88
C ASP A 102 -8.11 -6.91 -5.75
N LEU A 103 -7.54 -8.03 -5.29
CA LEU A 103 -7.56 -9.29 -6.04
C LEU A 103 -8.92 -9.98 -5.99
N ALA A 104 -9.78 -9.64 -5.05
CA ALA A 104 -11.11 -10.23 -4.95
C ALA A 104 -12.07 -9.65 -5.99
N THR A 105 -12.00 -8.34 -6.21
CA THR A 105 -12.88 -7.60 -7.13
C THR A 105 -12.23 -7.23 -8.44
N MET A 106 -10.90 -7.31 -8.53
CA MET A 106 -10.07 -6.81 -9.63
C MET A 106 -10.18 -5.29 -9.84
N GLU A 107 -10.57 -4.56 -8.79
CA GLU A 107 -10.59 -3.10 -8.81
C GLU A 107 -9.18 -2.56 -8.54
N PHE A 108 -8.77 -1.61 -9.38
CA PHE A 108 -7.49 -0.91 -9.26
C PHE A 108 -7.73 0.57 -9.05
N ASP A 109 -6.99 1.18 -8.14
CA ASP A 109 -7.00 2.62 -7.91
C ASP A 109 -5.62 3.13 -7.47
N TRP A 110 -5.45 4.45 -7.49
CA TRP A 110 -4.25 5.14 -7.07
C TRP A 110 -4.56 6.04 -5.88
N ALA A 111 -3.93 5.77 -4.74
CA ALA A 111 -4.08 6.61 -3.56
C ALA A 111 -2.85 7.50 -3.40
N CYS A 112 -3.08 8.80 -3.21
CA CYS A 112 -2.00 9.74 -2.93
C CYS A 112 -1.60 9.70 -1.45
N GLY A 113 -0.32 9.99 -1.22
CA GLY A 113 0.29 10.12 0.10
C GLY A 113 0.28 11.52 0.65
#